data_AF-A0A7V9N603-F1
#
_entry.id   AF-A0A7V9N603-F1
#
_cell.length_a   1.000
_cell.length_b   1.000
_cell.length_c   1.000
_cell.angle_alpha   90.00
_cell.angle_beta   90.00
_cell.angle_gamma   90.00
#
_symmetry.space_group_name_H-M   'P 1'
#
loop_
_entity.id
_entity.type
_entity.pdbx_description
1 polymer ?
#
loop_
_entity_poly.entity_id
_entity_poly.type
_entity_poly.pdbx_seq_one_letter_code
_entity_poly.pdbx_strand_id
1 'polypeptide(L)'
;MPRLLALVLLAVSLAFASPIMVLAQDASPAASPMAGPCDAPELPPGTPTPMEVGTPAAAMEATPAEEEQAVAEAPAGTPADPTAAGEAEAALQNLFNCINGGDYLAAGALMTDSFIQNFLEIGTVYDVPATFEGVQPIEVRSLANAQSYADDRVSVDAVISGLFSGPGALGSARWSFVEDDGVYTLDNYEDIPLPEGVLPGATVIDVQMVDFAFALSEYTVPANTPVILRTTNNSGSGSGHVNVVLTYEEGTTAQGLIEGEVSLEEASTGFFGALYLEPGMSGDLAFESLQPGTYFLVCDVETDDGTPHYQLGMVSQVMVE
;
A
#
# COMPACT_ATOMS: atom_id res chain seq x y z
N MET A 1 10.37 80.71 -9.57
CA MET A 1 9.90 80.95 -10.96
C MET A 1 11.13 81.20 -11.83
N PRO A 2 11.23 80.73 -13.10
CA PRO A 2 10.33 79.93 -13.97
C PRO A 2 10.85 78.49 -14.21
N ARG A 3 10.08 77.40 -14.43
CA ARG A 3 9.11 76.98 -15.49
C ARG A 3 9.73 76.62 -16.85
N LEU A 4 9.66 75.32 -17.23
CA LEU A 4 9.20 74.71 -18.51
C LEU A 4 9.58 73.19 -18.45
N LEU A 5 8.71 72.17 -18.43
CA LEU A 5 7.61 71.71 -19.29
C LEU A 5 8.04 71.10 -20.65
N ALA A 6 8.08 69.75 -20.73
CA ALA A 6 7.79 68.87 -21.89
C ALA A 6 7.92 67.39 -21.41
N LEU A 7 6.88 66.58 -21.19
CA LEU A 7 5.83 66.02 -22.07
C LEU A 7 6.29 64.78 -22.87
N VAL A 8 5.82 63.60 -22.42
CA VAL A 8 5.34 62.41 -23.17
C VAL A 8 6.36 61.52 -23.90
N LEU A 9 6.47 60.24 -23.46
CA LEU A 9 5.87 59.10 -24.17
C LEU A 9 5.94 57.83 -23.31
N LEU A 10 4.77 57.38 -22.86
CA LEU A 10 4.51 56.08 -22.27
C LEU A 10 4.36 55.08 -23.43
N ALA A 11 5.38 54.27 -23.69
CA ALA A 11 5.28 53.14 -24.61
C ALA A 11 4.80 51.92 -23.83
N VAL A 12 3.48 51.69 -23.90
CA VAL A 12 2.85 50.43 -23.51
C VAL A 12 3.26 49.38 -24.54
N SER A 13 4.26 48.56 -24.21
CA SER A 13 4.55 47.33 -24.93
C SER A 13 3.60 46.24 -24.44
N LEU A 14 2.44 46.17 -25.11
CA LEU A 14 1.51 45.06 -25.04
C LEU A 14 2.15 43.87 -25.77
N ALA A 15 2.89 43.03 -25.05
CA ALA A 15 3.32 41.74 -25.56
C ALA A 15 2.09 40.81 -25.55
N PHE A 16 1.74 40.30 -26.72
CA PHE A 16 0.72 39.26 -26.90
C PHE A 16 1.17 37.99 -26.17
N ALA A 17 0.70 37.80 -24.93
CA ALA A 17 0.64 36.48 -24.33
C ALA A 17 -0.38 35.66 -25.12
N SER A 18 0.11 34.77 -25.97
CA SER A 18 -0.74 33.74 -26.55
C SER A 18 -1.15 32.80 -25.42
N PRO A 19 -2.44 32.46 -25.26
CA PRO A 19 -2.82 31.42 -24.33
C PRO A 19 -2.21 30.11 -24.83
N ILE A 20 -1.21 29.60 -24.11
CA ILE A 20 -0.85 28.19 -24.21
C ILE A 20 -2.08 27.46 -23.69
N MET A 21 -2.85 26.87 -24.60
CA MET A 21 -3.91 25.96 -24.21
C MET A 21 -3.22 24.78 -23.52
N VAL A 22 -3.31 24.74 -22.20
CA VAL A 22 -3.11 23.52 -21.44
C VAL A 22 -4.24 22.60 -21.87
N LEU A 23 -3.95 21.69 -22.79
CA LEU A 23 -4.81 20.56 -23.06
C LEU A 23 -4.71 19.66 -21.83
N ALA A 24 -5.70 19.73 -20.94
CA ALA A 24 -5.92 18.66 -19.98
C ALA A 24 -6.02 17.37 -20.78
N GLN A 25 -5.02 16.50 -20.64
CA GLN A 25 -5.07 15.17 -21.22
C GLN A 25 -6.12 14.42 -20.40
N ASP A 26 -7.34 14.31 -20.93
CA ASP A 26 -8.29 13.28 -20.53
C ASP A 26 -7.68 11.94 -20.94
N ALA A 27 -6.68 11.48 -20.19
CA ALA A 27 -6.24 10.10 -20.20
C ALA A 27 -7.41 9.30 -19.65
N SER A 28 -8.33 8.89 -20.54
CA SER A 28 -9.28 7.84 -20.22
C SER A 28 -8.45 6.67 -19.71
N PRO A 29 -8.64 6.20 -18.46
CA PRO A 29 -7.86 5.12 -17.91
C PRO A 29 -7.94 3.95 -18.90
N ALA A 30 -6.78 3.41 -19.28
CA ALA A 30 -6.73 2.20 -20.07
C ALA A 30 -7.67 1.19 -19.40
N ALA A 31 -8.58 0.59 -20.17
CA ALA A 31 -9.51 -0.38 -19.62
C ALA A 31 -8.69 -1.45 -18.91
N SER A 32 -8.84 -1.54 -17.58
CA SER A 32 -8.21 -2.59 -16.79
C SER A 32 -8.51 -3.93 -17.46
N PRO A 33 -7.55 -4.88 -17.50
CA PRO A 33 -7.82 -6.20 -18.05
C PRO A 33 -9.11 -6.70 -17.41
N MET A 34 -10.09 -7.04 -18.26
CA MET A 34 -11.39 -7.51 -17.76
C MET A 34 -11.12 -8.66 -16.81
N ALA A 35 -11.57 -8.53 -15.57
CA ALA A 35 -11.51 -9.60 -14.59
C ALA A 35 -12.10 -10.87 -15.23
N GLY A 36 -11.43 -12.01 -15.03
CA GLY A 36 -12.00 -13.29 -15.41
C GLY A 36 -13.31 -13.55 -14.67
N PRO A 37 -14.05 -14.63 -14.99
CA PRO A 37 -15.18 -15.02 -14.17
C PRO A 37 -14.71 -15.29 -12.73
N CYS A 38 -15.48 -14.78 -11.77
CA CYS A 38 -15.39 -15.16 -10.36
C CYS A 38 -16.23 -16.43 -10.16
N ASP A 39 -15.61 -17.47 -9.63
CA ASP A 39 -16.24 -18.76 -9.35
C ASP A 39 -16.11 -19.08 -7.85
N ALA A 40 -17.06 -18.61 -7.06
CA ALA A 40 -17.06 -18.80 -5.61
C ALA A 40 -18.27 -19.64 -5.17
N PRO A 41 -18.13 -20.44 -4.10
CA PRO A 41 -19.26 -21.16 -3.53
C PRO A 41 -20.32 -20.19 -3.00
N GLU A 42 -21.59 -20.61 -3.03
CA GLU A 42 -22.66 -19.85 -2.39
C GLU A 42 -22.46 -19.85 -0.87
N LEU A 43 -22.37 -18.66 -0.28
CA LEU A 43 -22.38 -18.54 1.18
C LEU A 43 -23.76 -18.94 1.73
N PRO A 44 -23.83 -19.48 2.95
CA PRO A 44 -25.10 -19.61 3.65
C PRO A 44 -25.76 -18.22 3.80
N PRO A 45 -27.06 -18.14 4.13
CA PRO A 45 -27.66 -16.84 4.44
C PRO A 45 -27.06 -16.21 5.71
N GLY A 46 -26.74 -14.93 5.66
CA GLY A 46 -26.33 -14.12 6.81
C GLY A 46 -26.37 -12.63 6.52
N THR A 47 -25.90 -11.82 7.48
CA THR A 47 -25.94 -10.36 7.40
C THR A 47 -24.65 -9.76 7.95
N PRO A 48 -24.20 -8.60 7.42
CA PRO A 48 -23.09 -7.84 8.01
C PRO A 48 -23.33 -7.54 9.48
N THR A 49 -22.24 -7.38 10.23
CA THR A 49 -22.30 -6.87 11.60
C THR A 49 -22.92 -5.47 11.55
N PRO A 50 -23.96 -5.18 12.35
CA PRO A 50 -24.51 -3.84 12.40
C PRO A 50 -23.41 -2.84 12.77
N MET A 51 -23.15 -1.85 11.91
CA MET A 51 -22.28 -0.73 12.26
C MET A 51 -22.87 -0.06 13.50
N GLU A 52 -22.20 -0.17 14.65
CA GLU A 52 -22.59 0.61 15.81
C GLU A 52 -22.44 2.09 15.45
N VAL A 53 -23.56 2.79 15.34
CA VAL A 53 -23.57 4.22 15.02
C VAL A 53 -23.04 4.97 16.25
N GLY A 54 -21.71 5.15 16.27
CA GLY A 54 -20.98 6.12 17.09
C GLY A 54 -21.45 6.23 18.53
N THR A 55 -21.23 5.20 19.34
CA THR A 55 -20.94 5.47 20.76
C THR A 55 -19.49 5.96 20.78
N PRO A 56 -19.16 7.13 21.37
CA PRO A 56 -17.79 7.59 21.48
C PRO A 56 -16.95 6.47 22.05
N ALA A 57 -15.86 6.11 21.37
CA ALA A 57 -14.94 5.06 21.79
C ALA A 57 -14.67 5.24 23.29
N ALA A 58 -15.26 4.37 24.11
CA ALA A 58 -14.87 4.28 25.50
C ALA A 58 -13.38 3.93 25.43
N ALA A 59 -12.55 4.78 26.06
CA ALA A 59 -11.11 4.63 26.09
C ALA A 59 -10.78 3.14 26.22
N MET A 60 -10.22 2.56 25.15
CA MET A 60 -9.79 1.17 25.16
C MET A 60 -8.75 1.09 26.26
N GLU A 61 -9.13 0.54 27.42
CA GLU A 61 -8.15 0.16 28.42
C GLU A 61 -7.28 -0.90 27.73
N ALA A 62 -6.02 -0.54 27.46
CA ALA A 62 -5.05 -1.43 26.85
C ALA A 62 -5.09 -2.75 27.62
N THR A 63 -5.59 -3.80 26.95
CA THR A 63 -5.52 -5.14 27.51
C THR A 63 -4.02 -5.43 27.67
N PRO A 64 -3.55 -5.85 28.85
CA PRO A 64 -2.15 -6.13 29.07
C PRO A 64 -1.65 -7.02 27.93
N ALA A 65 -0.54 -6.62 27.28
CA ALA A 65 0.09 -7.39 26.21
C ALA A 65 0.14 -8.86 26.63
N GLU A 66 -0.72 -9.66 26.01
CA GLU A 66 -0.80 -11.08 26.26
C GLU A 66 0.55 -11.64 25.85
N GLU A 67 1.21 -12.40 26.74
CA GLU A 67 2.54 -12.96 26.50
C GLU A 67 2.54 -13.60 25.11
N GLU A 68 3.36 -13.06 24.22
CA GLU A 68 3.55 -13.46 22.82
C GLU A 68 3.70 -14.99 22.79
N GLN A 69 2.59 -15.69 22.53
CA GLN A 69 2.63 -17.14 22.43
C GLN A 69 3.49 -17.43 21.22
N ALA A 70 4.57 -18.19 21.44
CA ALA A 70 5.47 -18.60 20.39
C ALA A 70 4.63 -19.18 19.25
N VAL A 71 4.50 -18.41 18.17
CA VAL A 71 3.80 -18.83 16.96
C VAL A 71 4.54 -20.06 16.50
N ALA A 72 3.87 -21.21 16.49
CA ALA A 72 4.47 -22.43 16.01
C ALA A 72 4.98 -22.18 14.59
N GLU A 73 6.28 -22.38 14.37
CA GLU A 73 6.91 -22.15 13.09
C GLU A 73 6.13 -22.91 12.02
N ALA A 74 5.63 -22.19 11.01
CA ALA A 74 4.83 -22.80 9.95
C ALA A 74 5.62 -23.97 9.34
N PRO A 75 4.95 -25.10 9.03
CA PRO A 75 5.65 -26.25 8.47
C PRO A 75 6.37 -25.84 7.19
N ALA A 76 7.64 -26.25 7.05
CA ALA A 76 8.38 -26.00 5.82
C ALA A 76 7.70 -26.72 4.64
N GLY A 77 7.37 -25.97 3.59
CA GLY A 77 6.81 -26.52 2.36
C GLY A 77 7.85 -27.26 1.52
N THR A 78 7.37 -28.09 0.60
CA THR A 78 8.16 -28.71 -0.45
C THR A 78 7.67 -28.25 -1.81
N PRO A 79 8.49 -28.19 -2.87
CA PRO A 79 8.02 -27.81 -4.19
C PRO A 79 6.80 -28.63 -4.61
N ALA A 80 5.71 -27.96 -4.97
CA ALA A 80 4.48 -28.60 -5.39
C ALA A 80 4.69 -29.39 -6.69
N ASP A 81 3.95 -30.48 -6.88
CA ASP A 81 3.87 -31.10 -8.18
C ASP A 81 3.08 -30.21 -9.17
N PRO A 82 3.20 -30.43 -10.49
CA PRO A 82 2.56 -29.55 -11.47
C PRO A 82 1.03 -29.41 -11.36
N THR A 83 0.35 -30.40 -10.76
CA THR A 83 -1.10 -30.36 -10.55
C THR A 83 -1.41 -29.40 -9.41
N ALA A 84 -0.80 -29.63 -8.25
CA ALA A 84 -0.97 -28.79 -7.05
C ALA A 84 -0.53 -27.33 -7.30
N ALA A 85 0.54 -27.12 -8.08
CA ALA A 85 0.97 -25.80 -8.50
C ALA A 85 -0.10 -25.09 -9.34
N GLY A 86 -0.67 -25.79 -10.33
CA GLY A 86 -1.73 -25.23 -11.16
C GLY A 86 -3.02 -24.93 -10.38
N GLU A 87 -3.33 -25.73 -9.36
CA GLU A 87 -4.47 -25.51 -8.46
C GLU A 87 -4.26 -24.27 -7.59
N ALA A 88 -3.07 -24.09 -7.00
CA ALA A 88 -2.74 -22.88 -6.23
C ALA A 88 -2.77 -21.60 -7.08
N GLU A 89 -2.21 -21.64 -8.29
CA GLU A 89 -2.24 -20.52 -9.23
C GLU A 89 -3.69 -20.17 -9.66
N ALA A 90 -4.51 -21.19 -9.96
CA ALA A 90 -5.91 -21.00 -10.34
C ALA A 90 -6.75 -20.45 -9.19
N ALA A 91 -6.52 -20.93 -7.95
CA ALA A 91 -7.19 -20.45 -6.75
C ALA A 91 -6.91 -18.96 -6.52
N LEU A 92 -5.63 -18.56 -6.57
CA LEU A 92 -5.23 -17.16 -6.43
C LEU A 92 -5.85 -16.28 -7.53
N GLN A 93 -5.79 -16.74 -8.79
CA GLN A 93 -6.39 -16.00 -9.91
C GLN A 93 -7.90 -15.83 -9.75
N ASN A 94 -8.61 -16.86 -9.26
CA ASN A 94 -10.04 -16.81 -9.01
C ASN A 94 -10.40 -15.81 -7.90
N LEU A 95 -9.65 -15.83 -6.79
CA LEU A 95 -9.79 -14.84 -5.72
C LEU A 95 -9.64 -13.41 -6.26
N PHE A 96 -8.58 -13.15 -7.04
CA PHE A 96 -8.35 -11.83 -7.62
C PHE A 96 -9.38 -11.45 -8.68
N ASN A 97 -9.95 -12.41 -9.42
CA ASN A 97 -11.08 -12.14 -10.32
C ASN A 97 -12.30 -11.64 -9.54
N CYS A 98 -12.60 -12.23 -8.38
CA CYS A 98 -13.71 -11.78 -7.53
C CYS A 98 -13.47 -10.36 -6.99
N ILE A 99 -12.26 -10.08 -6.48
CA ILE A 99 -11.89 -8.76 -5.97
C ILE A 99 -11.94 -7.72 -7.11
N ASN A 100 -11.32 -7.99 -8.25
CA ASN A 100 -11.31 -7.08 -9.39
C ASN A 100 -12.69 -6.89 -10.03
N GLY A 101 -13.56 -7.89 -9.91
CA GLY A 101 -14.97 -7.82 -10.33
C GLY A 101 -15.86 -7.01 -9.38
N GLY A 102 -15.34 -6.63 -8.20
CA GLY A 102 -16.11 -5.96 -7.14
C GLY A 102 -17.08 -6.89 -6.40
N ASP A 103 -16.99 -8.22 -6.60
CA ASP A 103 -17.77 -9.20 -5.85
C ASP A 103 -17.00 -9.64 -4.60
N TYR A 104 -16.89 -8.70 -3.65
CA TYR A 104 -16.12 -8.90 -2.43
C TYR A 104 -16.74 -9.96 -1.51
N LEU A 105 -18.04 -10.20 -1.61
CA LEU A 105 -18.68 -11.26 -0.85
C LEU A 105 -18.31 -12.65 -1.41
N ALA A 106 -18.27 -12.80 -2.74
CA ALA A 106 -17.72 -13.99 -3.38
C ALA A 106 -16.22 -14.17 -3.08
N ALA A 107 -15.43 -13.08 -3.05
CA ALA A 107 -14.04 -13.14 -2.61
C ALA A 107 -13.91 -13.63 -1.16
N GLY A 108 -14.78 -13.15 -0.26
CA GLY A 108 -14.86 -13.63 1.12
C GLY A 108 -15.22 -15.11 1.23
N ALA A 109 -16.04 -15.64 0.32
CA ALA A 109 -16.35 -17.07 0.24
C ALA A 109 -15.16 -17.94 -0.19
N LEU A 110 -14.11 -17.33 -0.74
CA LEU A 110 -12.83 -17.96 -1.07
C LEU A 110 -11.78 -17.75 0.03
N MET A 111 -12.19 -17.39 1.24
CA MET A 111 -11.31 -17.23 2.41
C MET A 111 -11.81 -18.13 3.54
N THR A 112 -10.88 -18.69 4.31
CA THR A 112 -11.24 -19.43 5.53
C THR A 112 -11.72 -18.48 6.64
N ASP A 113 -12.51 -19.00 7.57
CA ASP A 113 -12.88 -18.25 8.79
C ASP A 113 -11.64 -17.79 9.58
N SER A 114 -10.58 -18.61 9.60
CA SER A 114 -9.31 -18.30 10.27
C SER A 114 -8.65 -17.09 9.64
N PHE A 115 -8.59 -17.04 8.30
CA PHE A 115 -8.04 -15.89 7.58
C PHE A 115 -8.85 -14.62 7.86
N ILE A 116 -10.18 -14.70 7.77
CA ILE A 116 -11.08 -13.57 8.02
C ILE A 116 -10.90 -13.02 9.44
N GLN A 117 -10.83 -13.89 10.46
CA GLN A 117 -10.72 -13.45 11.85
C GLN A 117 -9.32 -12.96 12.22
N ASN A 118 -8.27 -13.63 11.75
CA ASN A 118 -6.90 -13.34 12.21
C ASN A 118 -6.18 -12.32 11.34
N PHE A 119 -6.48 -12.26 10.04
CA PHE A 119 -5.81 -11.34 9.12
C PHE A 119 -6.65 -10.10 8.81
N LEU A 120 -7.95 -10.26 8.57
CA LEU A 120 -8.84 -9.12 8.33
C LEU A 120 -9.42 -8.52 9.62
N GLU A 121 -9.25 -9.20 10.76
CA GLU A 121 -9.75 -8.78 12.07
C GLU A 121 -11.25 -8.47 12.10
N ILE A 122 -12.03 -9.14 11.25
CA ILE A 122 -13.48 -9.01 11.18
C ILE A 122 -14.18 -10.29 11.67
N GLY A 123 -15.35 -10.11 12.26
CA GLY A 123 -16.08 -11.22 12.90
C GLY A 123 -16.86 -12.11 11.93
N THR A 124 -17.03 -11.71 10.67
CA THR A 124 -17.82 -12.45 9.70
C THR A 124 -17.49 -12.12 8.25
N VAL A 125 -17.67 -13.10 7.37
CA VAL A 125 -17.49 -12.95 5.91
C VAL A 125 -18.36 -11.85 5.30
N TYR A 126 -19.51 -11.53 5.91
CA TYR A 126 -20.40 -10.47 5.41
C TYR A 126 -19.85 -9.06 5.62
N ASP A 127 -18.78 -8.90 6.39
CA ASP A 127 -18.10 -7.61 6.60
C ASP A 127 -16.95 -7.40 5.59
N VAL A 128 -16.53 -8.44 4.86
CA VAL A 128 -15.47 -8.37 3.83
C VAL A 128 -15.72 -7.24 2.82
N PRO A 129 -16.95 -7.00 2.29
CA PRO A 129 -17.18 -5.90 1.36
C PRO A 129 -16.84 -4.52 1.92
N ALA A 130 -16.98 -4.29 3.22
CA ALA A 130 -16.59 -3.03 3.85
C ALA A 130 -15.07 -2.91 3.96
N THR A 131 -14.38 -3.99 4.32
CA THR A 131 -12.90 -4.03 4.39
C THR A 131 -12.24 -3.81 3.02
N PHE A 132 -12.88 -4.27 1.94
CA PHE A 132 -12.36 -4.16 0.58
C PHE A 132 -12.88 -2.91 -0.17
N GLU A 133 -13.62 -2.02 0.49
CA GLU A 133 -14.05 -0.77 -0.11
C GLU A 133 -12.83 0.10 -0.47
N GLY A 134 -12.78 0.58 -1.72
CA GLY A 134 -11.68 1.43 -2.20
C GLY A 134 -10.38 0.70 -2.58
N VAL A 135 -10.33 -0.63 -2.44
CA VAL A 135 -9.21 -1.46 -2.88
C VAL A 135 -8.91 -1.24 -4.36
N GLN A 136 -7.62 -1.13 -4.68
CA GLN A 136 -7.17 -0.96 -6.06
C GLN A 136 -7.25 -2.28 -6.83
N PRO A 137 -7.59 -2.27 -8.14
CA PRO A 137 -7.52 -3.46 -8.96
C PRO A 137 -6.17 -4.15 -8.86
N ILE A 138 -6.19 -5.44 -8.63
CA ILE A 138 -5.02 -6.30 -8.46
C ILE A 138 -4.53 -6.73 -9.83
N GLU A 139 -3.24 -6.53 -10.10
CA GLU A 139 -2.58 -7.07 -11.29
C GLU A 139 -1.48 -8.04 -10.86
N VAL A 140 -1.55 -9.28 -11.36
CA VAL A 140 -0.52 -10.29 -11.13
C VAL A 140 0.63 -10.07 -12.10
N ARG A 141 1.82 -9.75 -11.57
CA ARG A 141 3.06 -9.59 -12.35
C ARG A 141 3.74 -10.93 -12.60
N SER A 142 3.78 -11.79 -11.60
CA SER A 142 4.35 -13.12 -11.72
C SER A 142 3.82 -14.05 -10.62
N LEU A 143 3.70 -15.33 -10.95
CA LEU A 143 3.50 -16.43 -10.03
C LEU A 143 4.72 -17.35 -10.06
N ALA A 144 5.18 -17.79 -8.90
CA ALA A 144 6.36 -18.64 -8.79
C ALA A 144 6.32 -19.50 -7.52
N ASN A 145 7.28 -20.43 -7.44
CA ASN A 145 7.61 -21.15 -6.22
C ASN A 145 6.41 -21.77 -5.49
N ALA A 146 5.54 -22.46 -6.23
CA ALA A 146 4.42 -23.15 -5.64
C ALA A 146 4.90 -24.27 -4.71
N GLN A 147 4.30 -24.39 -3.52
CA GLN A 147 4.67 -25.37 -2.50
C GLN A 147 3.48 -26.20 -2.05
N SER A 148 3.75 -27.42 -1.61
CA SER A 148 2.82 -28.31 -0.90
C SER A 148 3.34 -28.56 0.51
N TYR A 149 2.41 -28.66 1.45
CA TYR A 149 2.69 -28.81 2.88
C TYR A 149 2.19 -30.15 3.41
N ALA A 150 2.66 -30.54 4.59
CA ALA A 150 2.30 -31.81 5.22
C ALA A 150 0.86 -31.85 5.77
N ASP A 151 0.23 -30.70 5.89
CA ASP A 151 -1.16 -30.48 6.31
C ASP A 151 -2.10 -30.27 5.11
N ASP A 152 -1.70 -30.77 3.94
CA ASP A 152 -2.45 -30.73 2.68
C ASP A 152 -2.69 -29.31 2.11
N ARG A 153 -2.08 -28.28 2.69
CA ARG A 153 -2.08 -26.94 2.10
C ARG A 153 -1.22 -26.89 0.84
N VAL A 154 -1.54 -25.92 -0.01
CA VAL A 154 -0.70 -25.50 -1.15
C VAL A 154 -0.47 -24.00 -1.06
N SER A 155 0.65 -23.51 -1.57
CA SER A 155 0.90 -22.07 -1.65
C SER A 155 1.53 -21.69 -2.98
N VAL A 156 1.46 -20.40 -3.31
CA VAL A 156 2.15 -19.80 -4.45
C VAL A 156 2.67 -18.42 -4.06
N ASP A 157 3.89 -18.11 -4.50
CA ASP A 157 4.47 -16.77 -4.36
C ASP A 157 3.97 -15.91 -5.52
N ALA A 158 3.44 -14.73 -5.20
CA ALA A 158 2.92 -13.80 -6.18
C ALA A 158 3.54 -12.42 -6.00
N VAL A 159 3.99 -11.84 -7.12
CA VAL A 159 4.26 -10.40 -7.22
C VAL A 159 3.02 -9.75 -7.80
N ILE A 160 2.46 -8.78 -7.09
CA ILE A 160 1.23 -8.09 -7.47
C ILE A 160 1.39 -6.58 -7.40
N SER A 161 0.58 -5.86 -8.17
CA SER A 161 0.30 -4.44 -7.92
C SER A 161 -1.15 -4.22 -7.53
N GLY A 162 -1.44 -3.10 -6.84
CA GLY A 162 -2.79 -2.77 -6.38
C GLY A 162 -3.10 -3.39 -5.02
N LEU A 163 -4.31 -3.93 -4.84
CA LEU A 163 -4.83 -4.37 -3.54
C LEU A 163 -4.82 -3.19 -2.54
N PHE A 164 -4.18 -3.37 -1.38
CA PHE A 164 -3.99 -2.37 -0.33
C PHE A 164 -2.82 -1.43 -0.63
N SER A 165 -2.11 -1.63 -1.74
CA SER A 165 -1.04 -0.74 -2.18
C SER A 165 -1.56 0.29 -3.18
N GLY A 166 -0.89 1.43 -3.25
CA GLY A 166 -1.27 2.48 -4.17
C GLY A 166 -0.89 2.22 -5.63
N PRO A 167 -1.22 3.18 -6.51
CA PRO A 167 -0.99 3.04 -7.94
C PRO A 167 0.48 2.73 -8.28
N GLY A 168 0.69 1.62 -8.99
CA GLY A 168 2.01 1.19 -9.48
C GLY A 168 2.95 0.65 -8.40
N ALA A 169 2.51 0.52 -7.15
CA ALA A 169 3.28 -0.13 -6.10
C ALA A 169 3.23 -1.66 -6.28
N LEU A 170 4.37 -2.31 -6.05
CA LEU A 170 4.52 -3.76 -6.08
C LEU A 170 4.66 -4.33 -4.67
N GLY A 171 3.85 -5.35 -4.38
CA GLY A 171 4.00 -6.23 -3.23
C GLY A 171 4.42 -7.63 -3.69
N SER A 172 5.07 -8.37 -2.80
CA SER A 172 5.33 -9.80 -2.98
C SER A 172 4.86 -10.54 -1.76
N ALA A 173 4.07 -11.59 -1.96
CA ALA A 173 3.52 -12.37 -0.86
C ALA A 173 3.38 -13.84 -1.24
N ARG A 174 3.42 -14.70 -0.23
CA ARG A 174 3.03 -16.10 -0.32
C ARG A 174 1.57 -16.24 0.08
N TRP A 175 0.79 -16.79 -0.83
CA TRP A 175 -0.64 -17.05 -0.65
C TRP A 175 -0.83 -18.54 -0.43
N SER A 176 -1.34 -18.94 0.73
CA SER A 176 -1.53 -20.34 1.09
C SER A 176 -3.01 -20.69 1.15
N PHE A 177 -3.37 -21.79 0.50
CA PHE A 177 -4.72 -22.26 0.33
C PHE A 177 -4.90 -23.63 0.98
N VAL A 178 -6.09 -23.85 1.50
CA VAL A 178 -6.57 -25.17 1.93
C VAL A 178 -7.71 -25.60 0.99
N GLU A 179 -7.70 -26.88 0.61
CA GLU A 179 -8.77 -27.47 -0.18
C GLU A 179 -9.86 -28.03 0.74
N ASP A 180 -11.12 -27.72 0.41
CA ASP A 180 -12.31 -28.30 1.02
C ASP A 180 -13.39 -28.53 -0.05
N ASP A 181 -13.85 -29.77 -0.19
CA ASP A 181 -14.86 -30.20 -1.15
C ASP A 181 -14.64 -29.70 -2.60
N GLY A 182 -13.38 -29.69 -3.06
CA GLY A 182 -12.96 -29.25 -4.39
C GLY A 182 -12.76 -27.75 -4.54
N VAL A 183 -12.85 -26.98 -3.46
CA VAL A 183 -12.67 -25.52 -3.45
C VAL A 183 -11.41 -25.16 -2.66
N TYR A 184 -10.53 -24.37 -3.27
CA TYR A 184 -9.37 -23.81 -2.58
C TYR A 184 -9.73 -22.47 -1.96
N THR A 185 -9.58 -22.38 -0.64
CA THR A 185 -9.85 -21.15 0.14
C THR A 185 -8.54 -20.61 0.71
N LEU A 186 -8.38 -19.28 0.68
CA LEU A 186 -7.23 -18.59 1.23
C LEU A 186 -7.23 -18.75 2.75
N ASP A 187 -6.15 -19.34 3.26
CA ASP A 187 -5.96 -19.61 4.68
C ASP A 187 -4.91 -18.71 5.30
N ASN A 188 -3.84 -18.42 4.56
CA ASN A 188 -2.74 -17.61 5.05
C ASN A 188 -2.16 -16.70 3.96
N TYR A 189 -1.74 -15.51 4.39
CA TYR A 189 -1.00 -14.53 3.61
C TYR A 189 0.28 -14.19 4.38
N GLU A 190 1.42 -14.24 3.69
CA GLU A 190 2.71 -13.90 4.27
C GLU A 190 3.45 -12.96 3.32
N ASP A 191 3.80 -11.76 3.79
CA ASP A 191 4.70 -10.88 3.03
C ASP A 191 6.06 -11.55 2.87
N ILE A 192 6.57 -11.57 1.64
CA ILE A 192 7.90 -12.11 1.33
C ILE A 192 8.74 -11.03 0.63
N PRO A 193 10.07 -11.10 0.72
CA PRO A 193 10.92 -10.16 0.00
C PRO A 193 10.60 -10.16 -1.51
N LEU A 194 10.57 -8.97 -2.10
CA LEU A 194 10.45 -8.82 -3.55
C LEU A 194 11.59 -9.61 -4.25
N PRO A 195 11.28 -10.41 -5.28
CA PRO A 195 12.32 -11.14 -6.01
C PRO A 195 13.38 -10.20 -6.61
N GLU A 196 14.64 -10.62 -6.54
CA GLU A 196 15.73 -9.84 -7.12
C GLU A 196 15.51 -9.64 -8.62
N GLY A 197 15.66 -8.40 -9.09
CA GLY A 197 15.50 -8.05 -10.50
C GLY A 197 14.06 -7.92 -10.98
N VAL A 198 13.06 -7.97 -10.09
CA VAL A 198 11.64 -7.75 -10.44
C VAL A 198 11.40 -6.41 -11.14
N LEU A 199 12.16 -5.37 -10.75
CA LEU A 199 12.20 -4.07 -11.42
C LEU A 199 13.61 -3.82 -11.98
N PRO A 200 13.93 -4.33 -13.17
CA PRO A 200 15.25 -4.12 -13.76
C PRO A 200 15.48 -2.64 -14.07
N GLY A 201 16.62 -2.11 -13.64
CA GLY A 201 16.98 -0.70 -13.87
C GLY A 201 16.28 0.29 -12.93
N ALA A 202 15.66 -0.19 -11.85
CA ALA A 202 15.09 0.69 -10.84
C ALA A 202 16.14 1.61 -10.20
N THR A 203 15.75 2.85 -9.94
CA THR A 203 16.51 3.73 -9.03
C THR A 203 16.27 3.25 -7.61
N VAL A 204 17.34 2.89 -6.90
CA VAL A 204 17.24 2.42 -5.50
C VAL A 204 17.58 3.59 -4.58
N ILE A 205 16.63 3.96 -3.73
CA ILE A 205 16.85 4.91 -2.63
C ILE A 205 17.00 4.09 -1.35
N ASP A 206 18.20 4.05 -0.80
CA ASP A 206 18.38 3.57 0.58
C ASP A 206 17.70 4.57 1.54
N VAL A 207 16.73 4.08 2.29
CA VAL A 207 15.97 4.79 3.34
C VAL A 207 16.38 4.21 4.69
N GLN A 208 16.85 5.07 5.58
CA GLN A 208 17.19 4.71 6.94
C GLN A 208 16.17 5.36 7.88
N MET A 209 15.39 4.54 8.56
CA MET A 209 14.54 5.00 9.66
C MET A 209 15.39 5.01 10.93
N VAL A 210 15.58 6.20 11.49
CA VAL A 210 16.22 6.39 12.79
C VAL A 210 15.24 7.12 13.70
N ASP A 211 15.55 7.24 14.98
CA ASP A 211 14.66 7.86 15.97
C ASP A 211 14.17 9.23 15.47
N PHE A 212 12.89 9.27 15.12
CA PHE A 212 12.15 10.43 14.64
C PHE A 212 12.66 11.08 13.35
N ALA A 213 13.37 10.36 12.47
CA ALA A 213 13.79 10.88 11.17
C ALA A 213 13.95 9.80 10.10
N PHE A 214 13.80 10.22 8.84
CA PHE A 214 14.26 9.45 7.68
C PHE A 214 15.56 10.05 7.14
N ALA A 215 16.58 9.23 6.94
CA ALA A 215 17.77 9.60 6.19
C ALA A 215 17.78 8.86 4.84
N LEU A 216 17.85 9.62 3.75
CA LEU A 216 17.76 9.09 2.39
C LEU A 216 19.11 9.26 1.68
N SER A 217 19.46 8.29 0.84
CA SER A 217 20.62 8.37 -0.06
C SER A 217 20.41 9.34 -1.22
N GLU A 218 19.18 9.49 -1.69
CA GLU A 218 18.75 10.31 -2.82
C GLU A 218 17.45 11.02 -2.43
N TYR A 219 17.32 12.30 -2.80
CA TYR A 219 16.10 13.10 -2.55
C TYR A 219 15.38 13.46 -3.85
N THR A 220 15.91 13.02 -4.99
CA THR A 220 15.35 13.32 -6.32
C THR A 220 15.58 12.11 -7.21
N VAL A 221 14.55 11.68 -7.93
CA VAL A 221 14.61 10.54 -8.86
C VAL A 221 13.95 10.88 -10.20
N PRO A 222 14.36 10.22 -11.30
CA PRO A 222 13.74 10.45 -12.59
C PRO A 222 12.28 10.00 -12.61
N ALA A 223 11.41 10.85 -13.14
CA ALA A 223 10.02 10.53 -13.37
C ALA A 223 9.84 9.40 -14.38
N ASN A 224 8.74 8.66 -14.23
CA ASN A 224 8.35 7.56 -15.09
C ASN A 224 9.42 6.45 -15.19
N THR A 225 10.20 6.28 -14.12
CA THR A 225 11.14 5.16 -13.97
C THR A 225 10.77 4.32 -12.76
N PRO A 226 11.14 3.02 -12.74
CA PRO A 226 10.96 2.20 -11.56
C PRO A 226 11.80 2.72 -10.40
N VAL A 227 11.24 2.70 -9.20
CA VAL A 227 11.89 3.16 -7.96
C VAL A 227 11.73 2.10 -6.89
N ILE A 228 12.79 1.85 -6.11
CA ILE A 228 12.74 1.00 -4.92
C ILE A 228 13.21 1.83 -3.73
N LEU A 229 12.37 1.95 -2.71
CA LEU A 229 12.74 2.48 -1.40
C LEU A 229 13.21 1.31 -0.53
N ARG A 230 14.52 1.10 -0.49
CA ARG A 230 15.14 0.07 0.35
C ARG A 230 15.23 0.57 1.77
N THR A 231 14.33 0.11 2.62
CA THR A 231 14.12 0.66 3.95
C THR A 231 14.73 -0.24 5.01
N THR A 232 15.49 0.34 5.93
CA THR A 232 16.00 -0.33 7.14
C THR A 232 15.60 0.48 8.37
N ASN A 233 15.11 -0.20 9.40
CA ASN A 233 14.93 0.42 10.72
C ASN A 233 16.21 0.28 11.55
N ASN A 234 16.89 1.41 11.76
CA ASN A 234 18.08 1.56 12.58
C ASN A 234 17.82 2.41 13.83
N SER A 235 16.60 2.37 14.37
CA SER A 235 16.23 3.03 15.63
C SER A 235 17.21 2.69 16.75
N GLY A 236 17.71 3.73 17.42
CA GLY A 236 18.57 3.61 18.59
C GLY A 236 17.79 3.44 19.88
N SER A 237 16.54 3.91 19.91
CA SER A 237 15.61 3.76 21.04
C SER A 237 14.99 2.36 21.12
N GLY A 238 15.05 1.59 20.02
CA GLY A 238 14.36 0.31 19.92
C GLY A 238 12.87 0.46 19.55
N SER A 239 12.49 1.59 18.95
CA SER A 239 11.13 1.85 18.50
C SER A 239 10.89 1.27 17.10
N GLY A 240 9.72 0.66 16.90
CA GLY A 240 9.21 0.35 15.57
C GLY A 240 8.95 1.64 14.78
N HIS A 241 9.10 1.56 13.45
CA HIS A 241 8.85 2.66 12.55
C HIS A 241 8.14 2.18 11.30
N VAL A 242 7.36 3.07 10.69
CA VAL A 242 6.69 2.84 9.41
C VAL A 242 7.18 3.84 8.38
N ASN A 243 7.37 3.38 7.15
CA ASN A 243 7.56 4.22 5.98
C ASN A 243 6.23 4.24 5.19
N VAL A 244 5.39 5.24 5.43
CA VAL A 244 4.18 5.49 4.63
C VAL A 244 4.51 6.46 3.51
N VAL A 245 4.20 6.08 2.27
CA VAL A 245 4.44 6.91 1.08
C VAL A 245 3.14 7.56 0.63
N LEU A 246 3.10 8.88 0.68
CA LEU A 246 1.92 9.71 0.41
C LEU A 246 2.22 10.81 -0.61
N THR A 247 1.19 11.30 -1.27
CA THR A 247 1.20 12.60 -1.95
C THR A 247 0.19 13.53 -1.30
N TYR A 248 0.40 14.83 -1.43
CA TYR A 248 -0.46 15.87 -0.88
C TYR A 248 -0.80 16.93 -1.94
N GLU A 249 -1.69 17.86 -1.59
CA GLU A 249 -1.96 19.03 -2.43
C GLU A 249 -0.68 19.86 -2.66
N GLU A 250 -0.61 20.49 -3.83
CA GLU A 250 0.52 21.33 -4.21
C GLU A 250 0.77 22.43 -3.16
N GLY A 251 2.03 22.56 -2.73
CA GLY A 251 2.44 23.52 -1.71
C GLY A 251 2.45 22.96 -0.28
N THR A 252 1.96 21.74 -0.05
CA THR A 252 2.18 21.03 1.21
C THR A 252 3.68 20.84 1.44
N THR A 253 4.12 21.02 2.69
CA THR A 253 5.53 20.86 3.08
C THR A 253 5.64 19.92 4.27
N ALA A 254 6.81 19.30 4.44
CA ALA A 254 7.06 18.44 5.59
C ALA A 254 6.86 19.19 6.92
N GLN A 255 7.27 20.46 6.96
CA GLN A 255 7.08 21.31 8.14
C GLN A 255 5.60 21.56 8.45
N GLY A 256 4.77 21.78 7.43
CA GLY A 256 3.32 21.97 7.62
C GLY A 256 2.64 20.72 8.20
N LEU A 257 3.10 19.51 7.83
CA LEU A 257 2.64 18.26 8.44
C LEU A 257 3.10 18.15 9.91
N ILE A 258 4.37 18.44 10.19
CA ILE A 258 4.94 18.41 11.54
C ILE A 258 4.22 19.37 12.49
N GLU A 259 3.92 20.58 12.02
CA GLU A 259 3.25 21.63 12.81
C GLU A 259 1.73 21.44 12.92
N GLY A 260 1.17 20.43 12.24
CA GLY A 260 -0.27 20.17 12.22
C GLY A 260 -1.07 21.24 11.47
N GLU A 261 -0.43 22.00 10.58
CA GLU A 261 -1.13 22.94 9.69
C GLU A 261 -1.99 22.21 8.66
N VAL A 262 -1.62 20.95 8.37
CA VAL A 262 -2.24 20.07 7.41
C VAL A 262 -2.56 18.74 8.09
N SER A 263 -3.81 18.28 7.97
CA SER A 263 -4.23 16.97 8.44
C SER A 263 -3.62 15.88 7.55
N LEU A 264 -2.95 14.90 8.16
CA LEU A 264 -2.24 13.83 7.44
C LEU A 264 -3.18 13.05 6.52
N GLU A 265 -4.37 12.69 7.04
CA GLU A 265 -5.35 11.90 6.31
C GLU A 265 -6.16 12.76 5.32
N GLU A 266 -6.74 13.86 5.80
CA GLU A 266 -7.69 14.67 5.00
C GLU A 266 -7.03 15.40 3.82
N ALA A 267 -5.73 15.71 3.93
CA ALA A 267 -5.02 16.43 2.87
C ALA A 267 -4.23 15.53 1.93
N SER A 268 -4.13 14.23 2.24
CA SER A 268 -3.46 13.28 1.34
C SER A 268 -4.25 13.20 0.03
N THR A 269 -3.54 13.31 -1.09
CA THR A 269 -4.10 13.18 -2.44
C THR A 269 -3.85 11.81 -3.04
N GLY A 270 -3.02 11.00 -2.38
CA GLY A 270 -2.70 9.65 -2.80
C GLY A 270 -1.92 8.88 -1.74
N PHE A 271 -2.26 7.61 -1.59
CA PHE A 271 -1.49 6.62 -0.83
C PHE A 271 -0.77 5.72 -1.82
N PHE A 272 0.50 5.42 -1.58
CA PHE A 272 1.35 4.60 -2.45
C PHE A 272 1.78 3.29 -1.80
N GLY A 273 1.95 3.26 -0.49
CA GLY A 273 2.30 2.05 0.24
C GLY A 273 2.74 2.36 1.67
N ALA A 274 2.78 1.33 2.50
CA ALA A 274 3.28 1.42 3.87
C ALA A 274 4.16 0.20 4.17
N LEU A 275 5.22 0.40 4.93
CA LEU A 275 6.10 -0.67 5.38
C LEU A 275 6.48 -0.43 6.84
N TYR A 276 5.91 -1.24 7.75
CA TYR A 276 6.29 -1.25 9.16
C TYR A 276 7.49 -2.17 9.37
N LEU A 277 8.47 -1.73 10.17
CA LEU A 277 9.66 -2.51 10.49
C LEU A 277 9.98 -2.35 11.98
N GLU A 278 10.18 -3.49 12.65
CA GLU A 278 10.82 -3.54 13.97
C GLU A 278 12.31 -3.13 13.88
N PRO A 279 12.95 -2.72 14.99
CA PRO A 279 14.36 -2.38 15.03
C PRO A 279 15.26 -3.50 14.47
N GLY A 280 16.15 -3.14 13.55
CA GLY A 280 17.07 -4.07 12.89
C GLY A 280 16.49 -4.79 11.67
N MET A 281 15.20 -4.63 11.38
CA MET A 281 14.56 -5.21 10.20
C MET A 281 14.76 -4.34 8.95
N SER A 282 14.55 -4.95 7.79
CA SER A 282 14.60 -4.28 6.48
C SER A 282 13.51 -4.80 5.55
N GLY A 283 13.08 -3.97 4.62
CA GLY A 283 12.12 -4.31 3.58
C GLY A 283 12.14 -3.27 2.46
N ASP A 284 11.52 -3.59 1.33
CA ASP A 284 11.53 -2.74 0.13
C ASP A 284 10.08 -2.31 -0.19
N LEU A 285 9.86 -1.01 -0.41
CA LEU A 285 8.68 -0.52 -1.14
C LEU A 285 9.09 -0.29 -2.60
N ALA A 286 8.43 -0.94 -3.54
CA ALA A 286 8.78 -0.88 -4.94
C ALA A 286 7.66 -0.26 -5.77
N PHE A 287 8.02 0.59 -6.72
CA PHE A 287 7.10 1.30 -7.59
C PHE A 287 7.54 1.13 -9.04
N GLU A 288 6.64 0.68 -9.91
CA GLU A 288 6.93 0.47 -11.34
C GLU A 288 7.21 1.79 -12.06
N SER A 289 6.51 2.84 -11.65
CA SER A 289 6.64 4.18 -12.22
C SER A 289 6.02 5.20 -11.27
N LEU A 290 6.80 6.17 -10.84
CA LEU A 290 6.29 7.36 -10.15
C LEU A 290 6.07 8.50 -11.15
N GLN A 291 4.93 9.18 -11.03
CA GLN A 291 4.65 10.37 -11.82
C GLN A 291 5.45 11.57 -11.28
N PRO A 292 5.72 12.60 -12.10
CA PRO A 292 6.36 13.81 -11.59
C PRO A 292 5.59 14.41 -10.41
N GLY A 293 6.29 14.75 -9.33
CA GLY A 293 5.65 15.26 -8.11
C GLY A 293 6.52 15.14 -6.85
N THR A 294 5.92 15.51 -5.72
CA THR A 294 6.54 15.36 -4.39
C THR A 294 5.88 14.20 -3.66
N TYR A 295 6.70 13.23 -3.27
CA TYR A 295 6.28 12.08 -2.48
C TYR A 295 6.82 12.23 -1.07
N PHE A 296 5.95 12.07 -0.09
CA PHE A 296 6.28 12.19 1.32
C PHE A 296 6.47 10.82 1.92
N LEU A 297 7.50 10.68 2.74
CA LEU A 297 7.71 9.53 3.62
C LEU A 297 7.33 9.98 5.02
N VAL A 298 6.37 9.30 5.64
CA VAL A 298 5.79 9.69 6.92
C VAL A 298 5.76 8.49 7.87
N CYS A 299 6.10 8.69 9.14
CA CYS A 299 5.92 7.69 10.19
C CYS A 299 4.82 8.16 11.15
N ASP A 300 3.73 7.40 11.23
CA ASP A 300 2.58 7.70 12.10
C ASP A 300 2.57 6.92 13.43
N VAL A 301 3.52 5.99 13.62
CA VAL A 301 3.72 5.29 14.89
C VAL A 301 3.77 6.29 16.05
N GLU A 302 2.99 6.03 17.09
CA GLU A 302 2.89 6.88 18.27
C GLU A 302 3.92 6.48 19.34
N THR A 303 4.42 7.48 20.07
CA THR A 303 5.13 7.28 21.33
C THR A 303 4.16 6.86 22.45
N ASP A 304 4.69 6.43 23.60
CA ASP A 304 3.89 6.05 24.78
C ASP A 304 2.90 7.12 25.26
N ASP A 305 3.14 8.39 24.95
CA ASP A 305 2.25 9.51 25.28
C ASP A 305 1.23 9.84 24.17
N GLY A 306 1.18 9.05 23.11
CA GLY A 306 0.29 9.22 21.97
C GLY A 306 0.77 10.23 20.93
N THR A 307 2.02 10.74 21.04
CA THR A 307 2.55 11.67 20.03
C THR A 307 3.03 10.89 18.80
N PRO A 308 2.46 11.10 17.60
CA PRO A 308 2.94 10.40 16.41
C PRO A 308 4.32 10.91 15.98
N HIS A 309 5.17 10.00 15.51
CA HIS A 309 6.57 10.29 15.15
C HIS A 309 6.71 11.42 14.12
N TYR A 310 5.77 11.58 13.20
CA TYR A 310 5.80 12.70 12.25
C TYR A 310 5.73 14.06 12.94
N GLN A 311 4.99 14.22 14.05
CA GLN A 311 4.97 15.47 14.83
C GLN A 311 6.28 15.72 15.58
N LEU A 312 7.10 14.67 15.75
CA LEU A 312 8.46 14.76 16.29
C LEU A 312 9.52 15.03 15.21
N GLY A 313 9.09 15.16 13.95
CA GLY A 313 9.97 15.49 12.82
C GLY A 313 10.20 14.33 11.84
N MET A 314 9.56 13.18 12.03
CA MET A 314 9.76 11.99 11.19
C MET A 314 8.98 12.08 9.87
N VAL A 315 9.38 13.05 9.05
CA VAL A 315 8.87 13.29 7.70
C VAL A 315 10.05 13.56 6.77
N SER A 316 10.03 12.98 5.58
CA SER A 316 10.96 13.31 4.49
C SER A 316 10.21 13.41 3.17
N GLN A 317 10.89 13.86 2.13
CA GLN A 317 10.32 14.03 0.80
C GLN A 317 11.29 13.56 -0.29
N VAL A 318 10.74 12.95 -1.32
CA VAL A 318 11.42 12.60 -2.57
C VAL A 318 10.75 13.37 -3.70
N MET A 319 11.54 14.09 -4.47
CA MET A 319 11.09 14.74 -5.70
C MET A 319 11.21 13.77 -6.87
N VAL A 320 10.18 13.73 -7.71
CA VAL A 320 10.18 12.92 -8.94
C VAL A 320 10.11 13.89 -10.12
N GLU A 321 11.13 13.90 -10.99
CA GLU A 321 11.29 14.91 -12.08
C GLU A 321 11.66 14.35 -13.46
#